data_AF-A0A0G1LW40-F1
#
_entry.id   AF-A0A0G1LW40-F1
#
_cell.length_a   1.000
_cell.length_b   1.000
_cell.length_c   1.000
_cell.angle_alpha   90.00
_cell.angle_beta   90.00
_cell.angle_gamma   90.00
#
_symmetry.space_group_name_H-M   'P 1'
#
loop_
_entity.id
_entity.type
_entity.pdbx_description
1 polymer ?
#
loop_
_entity_poly.entity_id
_entity_poly.type
_entity_poly.pdbx_seq_one_letter_code
_entity_poly.pdbx_strand_id
1 'polypeptide(L)' 'MATITIPKELAQNKDLIAVPRNTYGEFLTWLKKIKSARTFKPTKAELKALARGRKNFANGNYVTLNQLDNELDRNS' A
#
# COMPACT_ATOMS: atom_id res chain seq x y z
N MET A 1 12.82 -38.91 6.59
CA MET A 1 11.46 -38.62 6.07
C MET A 1 10.63 -38.09 7.21
N ALA A 2 10.02 -36.92 7.05
CA ALA A 2 9.09 -36.38 8.05
C ALA A 2 7.67 -36.73 7.61
N THR A 3 6.97 -37.54 8.39
CA THR A 3 5.55 -37.85 8.16
C THR A 3 4.72 -36.75 8.80
N ILE A 4 3.97 -35.99 8.00
CA ILE A 4 3.09 -34.93 8.46
C ILE A 4 1.66 -35.47 8.40
N THR A 5 1.03 -35.63 9.56
CA THR A 5 -0.37 -36.10 9.64
C THR A 5 -1.30 -34.90 9.57
N ILE A 6 -2.16 -34.87 8.55
CA ILE A 6 -3.16 -33.82 8.35
C ILE A 6 -4.53 -34.40 8.70
N PRO A 7 -5.24 -33.85 9.70
CA PRO A 7 -6.61 -34.26 10.04
C PRO A 7 -7.57 -34.19 8.84
N LYS A 8 -8.48 -35.16 8.72
CA LYS A 8 -9.40 -35.26 7.57
C LYS A 8 -10.34 -34.04 7.46
N GLU A 9 -10.63 -33.38 8.58
CA GLU A 9 -11.46 -32.18 8.62
C GLU A 9 -10.77 -31.00 7.90
N LEU A 10 -9.45 -30.93 7.97
CA LEU A 10 -8.66 -29.87 7.32
C LEU A 10 -8.42 -30.14 5.83
N ALA A 11 -8.49 -31.41 5.41
CA ALA A 11 -8.36 -31.82 4.01
C ALA A 11 -9.56 -31.44 3.13
N GLN A 12 -10.69 -31.02 3.72
CA GLN A 12 -11.85 -30.52 2.97
C GLN A 12 -11.63 -29.12 2.38
N ASN A 13 -10.67 -28.36 2.93
CA ASN A 13 -10.27 -27.07 2.37
C ASN A 13 -9.32 -27.32 1.20
N LYS A 14 -9.76 -26.97 -0.02
CA LYS A 14 -9.02 -27.23 -1.27
C LYS A 14 -7.65 -26.56 -1.36
N ASP A 15 -7.38 -25.57 -0.50
CA ASP A 15 -6.17 -24.74 -0.55
C ASP A 15 -5.29 -24.89 0.72
N LEU A 16 -5.02 -26.12 1.14
CA LEU A 16 -4.09 -26.37 2.25
C LEU A 16 -2.64 -26.21 1.78
N ILE A 17 -1.93 -25.23 2.34
CA ILE A 17 -0.54 -24.93 1.98
C ILE A 17 0.36 -25.15 3.21
N ALA A 18 1.42 -25.94 3.06
CA ALA A 18 2.45 -26.10 4.07
C ALA A 18 3.47 -24.96 3.95
N VAL A 19 3.71 -24.23 5.04
CA VAL A 19 4.64 -23.10 5.08
C VAL A 19 5.57 -23.25 6.29
N PRO A 20 6.88 -22.96 6.16
CA PRO A 20 7.79 -22.92 7.29
C PRO A 20 7.32 -21.94 8.37
N ARG A 21 7.48 -22.32 9.64
CA ARG A 21 7.02 -21.53 10.79
C ARG A 21 7.57 -20.09 10.78
N ASN A 22 8.83 -19.92 10.43
CA ASN A 22 9.49 -18.61 10.40
C ASN A 22 8.84 -17.69 9.36
N THR A 23 8.66 -18.18 8.14
CA THR A 23 8.00 -17.46 7.04
C THR A 23 6.57 -17.08 7.39
N TYR A 24 5.83 -17.98 8.03
CA TYR A 24 4.47 -17.66 8.49
C TYR A 24 4.45 -16.57 9.57
N GLY A 25 5.41 -16.60 10.50
CA GLY A 25 5.55 -15.57 11.54
C GLY A 25 5.88 -14.18 10.96
N GLU A 26 6.78 -14.12 9.99
CA GLU A 26 7.12 -12.89 9.26
C GLU A 26 5.91 -12.33 8.52
N PHE A 27 5.18 -13.18 7.80
CA PHE A 27 3.95 -12.81 7.09
C PHE A 27 2.89 -12.23 8.04
N LEU A 28 2.65 -12.88 9.18
CA LEU A 28 1.71 -12.36 10.18
C LEU A 28 2.15 -11.00 10.74
N THR A 29 3.45 -10.80 10.93
CA THR A 29 4.02 -9.55 11.44
C THR A 29 3.82 -8.42 10.41
N TRP A 30 4.10 -8.70 9.15
CA TRP A 30 3.86 -7.79 8.02
C TRP A 30 2.37 -7.44 7.88
N LEU A 31 1.48 -8.45 7.97
CA LEU A 31 0.04 -8.27 7.85
C LEU A 31 -0.52 -7.41 8.99
N LYS A 32 0.00 -7.56 10.22
CA LYS A 32 -0.32 -6.67 11.34
C LYS A 32 0.11 -5.23 11.06
N LYS A 33 1.34 -5.02 10.59
CA LYS A 33 1.86 -3.69 10.25
C LYS A 33 1.03 -2.98 9.19
N ILE A 34 0.62 -3.69 8.13
CA ILE A 34 -0.22 -3.12 7.07
C ILE A 34 -1.63 -2.82 7.56
N LYS A 35 -2.26 -3.73 8.32
CA LYS A 35 -3.60 -3.48 8.88
C LYS A 35 -3.59 -2.32 9.87
N SER A 36 -2.49 -2.13 10.61
CA SER A 36 -2.31 -0.99 11.52
C SER A 36 -1.84 0.28 10.81
N ALA A 37 -1.44 0.19 9.54
CA ALA A 37 -1.05 1.36 8.79
C ALA A 37 -2.29 2.23 8.65
N ARG A 38 -2.25 3.43 9.23
CA ARG A 38 -3.32 4.40 9.15
C ARG A 38 -3.40 4.87 7.69
N THR A 39 -4.21 4.18 6.88
CA THR A 39 -4.45 4.58 5.50
C THR A 39 -5.18 5.91 5.52
N PHE A 40 -4.62 6.92 4.87
CA PHE A 40 -5.29 8.18 4.67
C PHE A 40 -6.58 7.95 3.87
N LYS A 41 -7.73 8.36 4.44
CA LYS A 41 -9.01 8.32 3.75
C LYS A 41 -9.30 9.71 3.22
N PRO A 42 -9.11 9.98 1.92
CA PRO A 42 -9.34 11.30 1.37
C PRO A 42 -10.82 11.68 1.48
N THR A 43 -11.05 12.95 1.75
CA THR A 43 -12.36 13.60 1.65
C THR A 43 -12.79 13.74 0.19
N LYS A 44 -14.09 14.00 -0.04
CA LYS A 44 -14.61 14.27 -1.39
C LYS A 44 -13.94 15.50 -2.03
N ALA A 45 -13.54 16.48 -1.23
CA ALA A 45 -12.87 17.68 -1.72
C ALA A 45 -11.45 17.35 -2.22
N GLU A 46 -10.70 16.54 -1.48
CA GLU A 46 -9.35 16.11 -1.88
C GLU A 46 -9.36 15.23 -3.12
N LEU A 47 -10.35 14.35 -3.27
CA LEU A 47 -10.54 13.57 -4.50
C LEU A 47 -10.78 14.49 -5.71
N LYS A 48 -11.59 15.53 -5.56
CA LYS A 48 -11.82 16.54 -6.62
C LYS A 48 -10.56 17.35 -6.92
N ALA A 49 -9.79 17.72 -5.89
CA ALA A 49 -8.52 18.42 -6.05
C ALA A 49 -7.52 17.57 -6.83
N LEU A 50 -7.43 16.28 -6.52
CA LEU A 50 -6.54 15.34 -7.19
C LEU A 50 -6.96 15.10 -8.66
N ALA A 51 -8.25 14.98 -8.94
CA ALA A 51 -8.77 14.91 -10.31
C ALA A 51 -8.44 16.18 -11.12
N ARG A 52 -8.56 17.36 -10.50
CA ARG A 52 -8.19 18.63 -11.11
C ARG A 52 -6.68 18.71 -11.37
N GLY A 53 -5.86 18.30 -10.41
CA GLY A 53 -4.40 18.25 -10.57
C GLY A 53 -3.98 17.37 -11.74
N ARG A 54 -4.58 16.18 -11.89
CA ARG A 54 -4.34 15.29 -13.04
C ARG A 54 -4.72 15.94 -14.37
N LYS A 55 -5.86 16.62 -14.44
CA LYS A 55 -6.29 17.34 -15.64
C LYS A 55 -5.35 18.50 -15.98
N ASN A 56 -4.94 19.27 -14.98
CA ASN A 56 -4.02 20.38 -15.15
C ASN A 56 -2.66 19.89 -15.66
N PHE A 57 -2.13 18.81 -15.08
CA PHE A 57 -0.88 18.20 -15.53
C PHE A 57 -0.96 17.75 -17.00
N ALA A 58 -2.04 17.05 -17.39
CA ALA A 58 -2.25 16.61 -18.78
C ALA A 58 -2.34 17.79 -19.77
N ASN A 59 -2.88 18.92 -19.33
CA ASN A 59 -2.97 20.14 -20.12
C ASN A 59 -1.70 20.99 -20.12
N GLY A 60 -0.61 20.55 -19.46
CA GLY A 60 0.62 21.33 -19.31
C GLY A 60 0.56 22.45 -18.27
N ASN A 61 -0.53 22.54 -17.51
CA ASN A 61 -0.72 23.53 -16.46
C ASN A 61 -0.11 23.02 -15.14
N TYR A 62 1.21 23.00 -15.08
CA TYR A 62 1.96 22.65 -13.88
C TYR A 62 3.10 23.64 -13.65
N VAL A 63 3.56 23.70 -12.40
CA VAL A 63 4.72 24.51 -12.00
C VAL A 63 5.90 23.56 -11.85
N THR A 64 7.05 23.92 -12.40
CA THR A 64 8.30 23.15 -12.21
C THR A 64 8.87 23.40 -10.82
N LEU A 65 9.75 22.50 -10.35
CA LEU A 65 10.41 22.67 -9.05
C LEU A 65 11.22 23.98 -8.99
N ASN A 66 11.93 24.32 -10.07
CA ASN A 66 12.69 25.57 -10.14
C ASN A 66 11.79 26.82 -10.02
N GLN A 67 10.62 26.80 -10.67
CA GLN A 67 9.64 27.89 -10.54
C GLN A 67 9.08 27.96 -9.12
N LEU A 68 8.77 26.81 -8.51
CA LEU A 68 8.27 26.73 -7.15
C LEU A 68 9.29 27.26 -6.12
N ASP A 69 10.57 26.90 -6.25
CA ASP A 69 11.62 27.33 -5.33
C ASP A 69 11.91 28.83 -5.44
N ASN A 70 11.81 29.39 -6.65
CA ASN A 70 11.92 30.83 -6.89
C ASN A 70 10.70 31.60 -6.33
N GLU A 71 9.48 31.07 -6.49
CA GLU A 71 8.24 31.70 -6.00
C GLU A 71 8.09 31.62 -4.48
N LEU A 72 8.63 30.58 -3.85
CA LEU A 72 8.60 30.38 -2.40
C LEU A 72 9.81 30.96 -1.67
N ASP A 73 10.71 31.65 -2.38
CA ASP A 73 11.91 32.31 -1.84
C ASP A 73 12.75 31.37 -0.95
N ARG A 74 12.87 30.10 -1.36
CA ARG A 74 13.60 29.07 -0.59
C ARG A 74 15.10 29.08 -0.85
N ASN A 75 15.56 29.94 -1.75
CA ASN A 75 16.92 29.97 -2.29
C ASN A 75 17.61 31.35 -2.13
N SER A 76 17.11 32.20 -1.23
CA SER A 76 17.73 33.48 -0.83
C SER A 76 18.41 33.42 0.53
#